data_AF-A0A846DXQ4-F1
#
_entry.id   AF-A0A846DXQ4-F1
#
_cell.length_a   1.000
_cell.length_b   1.000
_cell.length_c   1.000
_cell.angle_alpha   90.00
_cell.angle_beta   90.00
_cell.angle_gamma   90.00
#
_symmetry.space_group_name_H-M   'P 1'
#
loop_
_entity.id
_entity.type
_entity.pdbx_description
1 polymer ?
#
loop_
_entity_poly.entity_id
_entity_poly.type
_entity_poly.pdbx_seq_one_letter_code
_entity_poly.pdbx_strand_id
1 'polypeptide(L)' 'MLNPNLTASQLEQLVNRILASYQMTAEEQRFLMFTLLAKENLSPADCTLINRVYEGLKKGLVRVTD' A
#
# COMPACT_ATOMS: atom_id res chain seq x y z
N MET A 1 10.07 7.90 -6.62
CA MET A 1 9.14 7.81 -7.77
C MET A 1 8.63 6.39 -7.91
N LEU A 2 7.59 6.06 -7.15
CA LEU A 2 6.83 4.82 -7.34
C LEU A 2 6.06 4.86 -8.67
N ASN A 3 6.16 3.80 -9.46
CA ASN A 3 5.51 3.71 -10.77
C ASN A 3 3.98 3.50 -10.58
N PRO A 4 3.10 4.36 -11.14
CA PRO A 4 1.63 4.23 -11.02
C PRO A 4 1.07 2.91 -11.55
N ASN A 5 1.82 2.17 -12.39
CA ASN A 5 1.43 0.86 -12.93
C ASN A 5 2.23 -0.29 -12.28
N LEU A 6 2.13 -0.44 -10.96
CA LEU A 6 2.65 -1.65 -10.31
C LEU A 6 1.86 -2.88 -10.77
N THR A 7 2.59 -3.93 -11.13
CA THR A 7 2.02 -5.28 -11.28
C THR A 7 1.57 -5.79 -9.91
N ALA A 8 0.65 -6.77 -9.89
CA ALA A 8 0.17 -7.36 -8.64
C ALA A 8 1.32 -7.84 -7.73
N SER A 9 2.38 -8.41 -8.33
CA SER A 9 3.58 -8.86 -7.61
C SER A 9 4.35 -7.72 -6.95
N GLN A 10 4.41 -6.54 -7.57
CA GLN A 10 5.11 -5.39 -6.98
C GLN A 10 4.29 -4.73 -5.85
N LEU A 11 2.96 -4.72 -5.98
CA LEU A 11 2.08 -4.27 -4.90
C LEU A 11 2.22 -5.18 -3.67
N GLU A 12 2.24 -6.49 -3.89
CA GLU A 12 2.44 -7.47 -2.82
C GLU A 12 3.80 -7.29 -2.12
N GLN A 13 4.88 -7.10 -2.88
CA GLN A 13 6.21 -6.82 -2.31
C GLN A 13 6.23 -5.54 -1.48
N LEU A 14 5.58 -4.46 -1.96
CA LEU A 14 5.48 -3.20 -1.24
C LEU A 14 4.74 -3.38 0.10
N VAL A 15 3.58 -4.03 0.05
CA VAL A 15 2.75 -4.30 1.24
C VAL A 15 3.49 -5.18 2.23
N ASN A 16 4.14 -6.25 1.77
CA ASN A 16 4.92 -7.13 2.64
C ASN A 16 6.07 -6.39 3.32
N ARG A 17 6.77 -5.52 2.59
CA ARG A 17 7.84 -4.70 3.16
C ARG A 17 7.31 -3.76 4.24
N ILE A 18 6.19 -3.07 4.01
CA ILE A 18 5.57 -2.15 4.98
C ILE A 18 5.13 -2.90 6.25
N LEU A 19 4.53 -4.08 6.09
CA LEU A 19 4.07 -4.87 7.23
C LEU A 19 5.21 -5.53 7.99
N ALA A 20 6.34 -5.81 7.33
CA ALA A 20 7.54 -6.33 7.98
C ALA A 20 8.29 -5.24 8.77
N SER A 21 8.39 -4.03 8.24
CA SER A 21 9.05 -2.90 8.91
C SER A 21 8.13 -2.16 9.87
N TYR A 22 6.81 -2.36 9.78
CA TYR A 22 5.79 -1.52 10.43
C TYR A 22 5.94 -0.03 10.08
N GLN A 23 6.54 0.26 8.93
CA GLN A 23 6.92 1.59 8.51
C GLN A 23 6.61 1.77 7.03
N MET A 24 6.19 2.98 6.68
CA MET A 24 6.00 3.40 5.30
C MET A 24 6.33 4.87 5.12
N THR A 25 6.63 5.29 3.89
CA THR A 25 6.87 6.71 3.58
C THR A 25 5.58 7.42 3.21
N ALA A 26 5.58 8.75 3.29
CA ALA A 26 4.45 9.56 2.81
C ALA A 26 4.19 9.37 1.29
N GLU A 27 5.25 9.10 0.50
CA GLU A 27 5.13 8.76 -0.93
C GLU A 27 4.35 7.45 -1.12
N GLU A 28 4.65 6.43 -0.31
CA GLU A 28 4.00 5.11 -0.37
C GLU A 28 2.53 5.18 0.03
N GLN A 29 2.21 5.98 1.05
CA GLN A 29 0.84 6.20 1.46
C GLN A 29 0.03 6.85 0.33
N ARG A 30 0.55 7.94 -0.27
CA ARG A 30 -0.09 8.62 -1.39
C ARG A 30 -0.24 7.69 -2.59
N PHE A 31 0.77 6.87 -2.85
CA PHE A 31 0.75 5.88 -3.92
C PHE A 31 -0.35 4.82 -3.72
N LEU A 32 -0.45 4.22 -2.53
CA LEU A 32 -1.48 3.22 -2.23
C LEU A 32 -2.89 3.83 -2.32
N MET A 33 -3.05 5.06 -1.84
CA MET A 33 -4.32 5.79 -1.92
C MET A 33 -4.68 6.14 -3.36
N PHE A 34 -3.72 6.60 -4.17
CA PHE A 34 -3.92 6.86 -5.59
C PHE A 34 -4.27 5.57 -6.34
N THR A 35 -3.60 4.46 -6.02
CA THR A 35 -3.90 3.14 -6.64
C THR A 35 -5.34 2.72 -6.36
N LEU A 36 -5.82 2.89 -5.12
CA LEU A 36 -7.21 2.65 -4.71
C LEU A 36 -8.23 3.48 -5.50
N LEU A 37 -7.89 4.74 -5.79
CA LEU A 37 -8.78 5.68 -6.45
C LEU A 37 -8.71 5.62 -7.99
N ALA A 38 -7.57 5.22 -8.55
CA ALA A 38 -7.28 5.31 -9.98
C ALA A 38 -7.50 4.01 -10.76
N LYS A 39 -7.40 2.83 -10.13
CA LYS A 39 -7.62 1.56 -10.84
C LYS A 39 -9.12 1.22 -10.90
N GLU A 40 -9.72 1.40 -12.08
CA GLU A 40 -11.07 0.89 -12.40
C GLU A 40 -11.19 -0.64 -12.26
N ASN A 41 -10.09 -1.38 -12.22
CA ASN A 41 -10.04 -2.85 -12.09
C ASN A 41 -9.00 -3.31 -11.04
N LEU A 42 -9.05 -2.77 -9.82
CA LEU A 42 -8.35 -3.41 -8.71
C LEU A 42 -8.91 -4.82 -8.51
N SER A 43 -8.04 -5.81 -8.54
CA SER A 43 -8.47 -7.17 -8.19
C SER A 43 -8.87 -7.18 -6.71
N PRO A 44 -9.82 -8.05 -6.30
CA PRO A 44 -10.17 -8.21 -4.89
C PRO A 44 -8.95 -8.54 -4.00
N ALA A 45 -7.96 -9.24 -4.56
CA ALA A 45 -6.71 -9.55 -3.88
C ALA A 45 -5.87 -8.29 -3.62
N ASP A 46 -5.71 -7.43 -4.63
CA ASP A 46 -4.98 -6.16 -4.49
C ASP A 46 -5.67 -5.23 -3.49
N CYS A 47 -7.00 -5.12 -3.53
CA CYS A 47 -7.78 -4.38 -2.54
C CYS A 47 -7.53 -4.90 -1.12
N THR A 48 -7.47 -6.22 -0.94
CA THR A 48 -7.21 -6.84 0.36
C THR A 48 -5.82 -6.49 0.88
N LEU A 49 -4.81 -6.51 0.00
CA LEU A 49 -3.44 -6.13 0.35
C LEU A 49 -3.34 -4.67 0.81
N ILE A 50 -3.95 -3.76 0.05
CA ILE A 50 -3.93 -2.32 0.39
C ILE A 50 -4.70 -2.08 1.71
N ASN A 51 -5.87 -2.71 1.88
CA ASN A 51 -6.67 -2.58 3.10
C ASN A 51 -5.92 -3.07 4.34
N ARG A 52 -5.07 -4.09 4.21
CA ARG A 52 -4.26 -4.60 5.33
C ARG A 52 -3.26 -3.56 5.84
N VAL A 53 -2.64 -2.81 4.94
CA VAL A 53 -1.76 -1.69 5.30
C VAL A 53 -2.56 -0.56 5.94
N TYR A 54 -3.73 -0.23 5.39
CA TYR A 54 -4.59 0.83 5.91
C TYR A 54 -5.12 0.53 7.32
N GLU A 55 -5.50 -0.72 7.59
CA GLU A 55 -5.87 -1.15 8.94
C GLU A 55 -4.68 -1.08 9.91
N GLY A 56 -3.48 -1.39 9.44
CA GLY A 56 -2.24 -1.19 10.19
C GLY A 56 -2.02 0.28 10.56
N LEU A 57 -2.24 1.21 9.62
CA LEU A 57 -2.19 2.65 9.87
C LEU A 57 -3.24 3.11 10.87
N LYS A 58 -4.50 2.71 10.67
CA LYS A 58 -5.64 3.11 11.51
C LYS A 58 -5.48 2.65 12.96
N LYS A 59 -4.83 1.51 13.18
CA LYS A 59 -4.53 0.97 14.52
C LYS A 59 -3.24 1.51 15.11
N GLY A 60 -2.51 2.36 14.39
CA GLY A 60 -1.20 2.88 14.83
C GLY A 60 -0.08 1.84 14.82
N LEU A 61 -0.29 0.69 14.18
CA LEU A 61 0.70 -0.38 14.03
C LEU A 61 1.72 -0.05 12.95
N VAL A 62 1.26 0.50 11.83
CA VAL A 62 2.13 1.03 10.78
C VAL A 62 2.30 2.52 11.03
N ARG A 63 3.54 2.98 11.01
CA ARG A 63 3.86 4.40 11.12
C ARG A 63 4.31 4.94 9.78
N VAL A 64 3.90 6.17 9.49
CA VAL A 64 4.47 6.93 8.39
C VAL A 64 5.77 7.54 8.89
N THR A 65 6.89 7.09 8.34
CA THR A 65 8.25 7.50 8.71
C THR A 65 8.93 8.03 7.46
N ASP A 66 8.74 9.32 7.18
CA ASP A 66 9.51 10.15 6.25
C ASP A 66 9.02 11.60 6.36
#